data_AF-A0A850QVE1-F1
#
_entry.id   AF-A0A850QVE1-F1
#
_cell.length_a   1.000
_cell.length_b   1.000
_cell.length_c   1.000
_cell.angle_alpha   90.00
_cell.angle_beta   90.00
_cell.angle_gamma   90.00
#
_symmetry.space_group_name_H-M   'P 1'
#
loop_
_entity.id
_entity.type
_entity.pdbx_description
1 polymer ?
#
loop_
_entity_poly.entity_id
_entity_poly.type
_entity_poly.pdbx_seq_one_letter_code
_entity_poly.pdbx_strand_id
1 'polypeptide(L)'
;MPSISSVKKIFVAVVFALGCSNTATAASLEQQRAWYDQAQKALDNKDISTFQSLRSKLNSYPLTPYLDYREFNAQLSDKTLPQVQSFLKEYSTLPFSTRVKNRYLTNLAADDQWRSYLAVQPTEPSSKWQQCNYVLAQSQTGKATQAWKTTREIWLTGKSLPNSCDDLLEAWAASGNRTNALILQRMQLVLARGDKGLLTHLDKQLSGSAKATGDKMLTLVSSPNKVGA
;
A
#
# COMPACT_ATOMS: atom_id res chain seq x y z
N MET A 1 -30.77 -19.96 97.60
CA MET A 1 -30.95 -18.51 97.33
C MET A 1 -29.77 -18.04 96.48
N PRO A 2 -29.93 -17.03 95.61
CA PRO A 2 -30.56 -16.98 94.28
C PRO A 2 -29.46 -16.95 93.16
N SER A 3 -29.73 -17.07 91.86
CA SER A 3 -30.18 -15.96 91.01
C SER A 3 -30.38 -16.40 89.56
N ILE A 4 -31.47 -15.91 88.98
CA ILE A 4 -31.89 -16.02 87.57
C ILE A 4 -31.08 -15.01 86.74
N SER A 5 -30.64 -15.38 85.52
CA SER A 5 -30.42 -14.37 84.48
C SER A 5 -30.63 -14.90 83.06
N SER A 6 -31.81 -14.58 82.54
CA SER A 6 -32.09 -13.98 81.22
C SER A 6 -31.55 -14.66 79.94
N VAL A 7 -32.49 -15.28 79.24
CA VAL A 7 -32.40 -15.66 77.81
C VAL A 7 -32.32 -14.40 76.95
N LYS A 8 -31.18 -14.14 76.30
CA LYS A 8 -31.08 -13.15 75.20
C LYS A 8 -31.47 -13.82 73.89
N LYS A 9 -32.69 -13.55 73.40
CA LYS A 9 -33.09 -13.86 72.02
C LYS A 9 -32.41 -12.87 71.09
N ILE A 10 -31.41 -13.34 70.33
CA ILE A 10 -30.77 -12.56 69.27
C ILE A 10 -31.62 -12.69 68.01
N PHE A 11 -32.36 -11.63 67.66
CA PHE A 11 -32.94 -11.50 66.33
C PHE A 11 -31.84 -11.04 65.37
N VAL A 12 -31.33 -11.95 64.55
CA VAL A 12 -30.47 -11.61 63.41
C VAL A 12 -31.39 -11.14 62.28
N ALA A 13 -31.43 -9.82 62.06
CA ALA A 13 -32.08 -9.24 60.91
C ALA A 13 -31.22 -9.52 59.66
N VAL A 14 -31.68 -10.43 58.81
CA VAL A 14 -31.10 -10.67 57.49
C VAL A 14 -31.51 -9.51 56.58
N VAL A 15 -30.59 -8.56 56.38
CA VAL A 15 -30.75 -7.47 55.41
C VAL A 15 -30.48 -8.06 54.03
N PHE A 16 -31.54 -8.39 53.30
CA PHE A 16 -31.48 -8.81 51.90
C PHE A 16 -31.20 -7.57 51.04
N ALA A 17 -29.92 -7.33 50.75
CA ALA A 17 -29.52 -6.27 49.83
C ALA A 17 -30.03 -6.64 48.43
N LEU A 18 -31.13 -6.00 48.00
CA LEU A 18 -31.59 -5.98 46.62
C LEU A 18 -30.49 -5.35 45.76
N GLY A 19 -29.65 -6.19 45.17
CA GLY A 19 -28.70 -5.78 44.17
C GLY A 19 -29.45 -5.19 42.98
N CYS A 20 -29.33 -3.88 42.76
CA CYS A 20 -29.69 -3.27 41.50
C CYS A 20 -28.75 -3.82 40.42
N SER A 21 -29.18 -4.89 39.75
CA SER A 21 -28.56 -5.33 38.51
C SER A 21 -28.78 -4.22 37.48
N ASN A 22 -27.76 -3.38 37.27
CA ASN A 22 -27.72 -2.45 36.15
C ASN A 22 -27.68 -3.29 34.86
N THR A 23 -28.85 -3.58 34.30
CA THR A 23 -28.94 -4.12 32.95
C THR A 23 -28.59 -2.99 32.00
N ALA A 24 -27.30 -2.88 31.64
CA ALA A 24 -26.86 -2.04 30.55
C ALA A 24 -27.53 -2.54 29.26
N THR A 25 -28.60 -1.88 28.84
CA THR A 25 -29.23 -2.14 27.54
C THR A 25 -28.24 -1.77 26.45
N ALA A 26 -27.90 -2.73 25.58
CA ALA A 26 -27.13 -2.45 24.39
C ALA A 26 -27.82 -1.31 23.60
N ALA A 27 -27.03 -0.37 23.08
CA ALA A 27 -27.56 0.72 22.27
C ALA A 27 -28.40 0.17 21.10
N SER A 28 -29.52 0.82 20.79
CA SER A 28 -30.33 0.42 19.64
C SER A 28 -29.55 0.60 18.33
N LEU A 29 -29.97 -0.11 17.28
CA LEU A 29 -29.36 0.02 15.96
C LEU A 29 -29.47 1.46 15.42
N GLU A 30 -30.58 2.14 15.70
CA GLU A 30 -30.81 3.54 15.34
C GLU A 30 -29.80 4.46 16.04
N GLN A 31 -29.53 4.21 17.32
CA GLN A 31 -28.56 4.98 18.09
C GLN A 31 -27.13 4.75 17.57
N GLN A 32 -26.77 3.51 17.23
CA GLN A 32 -25.47 3.19 16.62
C GLN A 32 -25.29 3.89 15.26
N ARG A 33 -26.33 3.91 14.41
CA ARG A 33 -26.31 4.64 13.13
C ARG A 33 -26.09 6.15 13.35
N ALA A 34 -26.81 6.75 14.31
CA ALA A 34 -26.65 8.16 14.63
C ALA A 34 -25.23 8.48 15.11
N TRP A 35 -24.64 7.65 15.98
CA TRP A 35 -23.25 7.82 16.41
C TRP A 35 -22.25 7.62 15.28
N TYR A 36 -22.49 6.68 14.37
CA TYR A 36 -21.65 6.46 13.20
C TYR A 36 -21.64 7.71 12.30
N ASP A 37 -22.79 8.30 12.00
CA ASP A 37 -22.89 9.53 11.20
C ASP A 37 -22.20 10.72 11.88
N GLN A 38 -22.34 10.84 13.20
CA GLN A 38 -21.62 11.87 13.97
C GLN A 38 -20.11 11.64 13.93
N ALA A 39 -19.65 10.39 14.03
CA ALA A 39 -18.22 10.06 13.98
C ALA A 39 -17.63 10.37 12.59
N GLN A 40 -18.38 10.12 11.53
CA GLN A 40 -17.98 10.49 10.17
C GLN A 40 -17.78 12.00 10.02
N LYS A 41 -18.72 12.80 10.52
CA LYS A 41 -18.64 14.27 10.51
C LYS A 41 -17.50 14.80 11.38
N ALA A 42 -17.25 14.16 12.52
CA ALA A 42 -16.11 14.50 13.38
C ALA A 42 -14.78 14.32 12.63
N LEU A 43 -14.61 13.21 11.90
CA LEU A 43 -13.44 13.02 11.03
C LEU A 43 -13.35 14.06 9.91
N ASP A 44 -14.46 14.42 9.28
CA ASP A 44 -14.49 15.45 8.22
C ASP A 44 -14.00 16.81 8.77
N ASN A 45 -14.38 17.13 10.00
CA ASN A 45 -13.99 18.35 10.71
C ASN A 45 -12.64 18.25 11.43
N LYS A 46 -11.93 17.12 11.31
CA LYS A 46 -10.67 16.81 12.03
C LYS A 46 -10.80 16.87 13.57
N ASP A 47 -12.01 16.70 14.10
CA ASP A 47 -12.27 16.61 15.54
C ASP A 47 -12.04 15.16 16.03
N ILE A 48 -10.76 14.85 16.26
CA ILE A 48 -10.31 13.52 16.66
C ILE A 48 -10.84 13.13 18.05
N SER A 49 -10.99 14.08 18.97
CA SER A 49 -11.50 13.82 20.32
C SER A 49 -12.95 13.34 20.29
N THR A 50 -13.82 14.06 19.57
CA THR A 50 -15.22 13.66 19.41
C THR A 50 -15.32 12.34 18.65
N PHE A 51 -14.49 12.15 17.61
CA PHE A 51 -14.43 10.88 16.88
C PHE A 51 -14.12 9.70 17.80
N GLN A 52 -13.05 9.77 18.60
CA GLN A 52 -12.63 8.68 19.49
C GLN A 52 -13.71 8.33 20.53
N SER A 53 -14.36 9.36 21.10
CA SER A 53 -15.48 9.18 22.02
C SER A 53 -16.64 8.42 21.38
N LEU A 54 -17.04 8.78 20.16
CA LEU A 54 -18.11 8.10 19.42
C LEU A 54 -17.70 6.70 18.97
N ARG A 55 -16.46 6.53 18.48
CA ARG A 55 -15.92 5.27 18.01
C ARG A 55 -15.90 4.20 19.11
N SER A 56 -15.61 4.57 20.35
CA SER A 56 -15.63 3.65 21.51
C SER A 56 -17.00 2.99 21.75
N LYS A 57 -18.09 3.65 21.31
CA LYS A 57 -19.47 3.16 21.46
C LYS A 57 -19.91 2.22 20.34
N LEU A 58 -19.08 2.04 19.31
CA LEU A 58 -19.43 1.36 18.07
C LEU A 58 -18.71 0.01 17.88
N ASN A 59 -18.13 -0.58 18.92
CA ASN A 59 -17.35 -1.82 18.81
C ASN A 59 -18.10 -2.99 18.16
N SER A 60 -19.42 -3.08 18.36
CA SER A 60 -20.28 -4.12 17.77
C SER A 60 -21.00 -3.70 16.48
N TYR A 61 -20.78 -2.47 16.00
CA TYR A 61 -21.48 -1.96 14.80
C TYR A 61 -20.74 -2.41 13.52
N PRO A 62 -21.43 -3.02 12.53
CA PRO A 62 -20.76 -3.67 11.40
C PRO A 62 -19.88 -2.77 10.53
N LEU A 63 -20.19 -1.47 10.41
CA LEU A 63 -19.44 -0.53 9.57
C LEU A 63 -18.27 0.14 10.29
N THR A 64 -18.09 -0.13 11.57
CA THR A 64 -17.01 0.43 12.39
C THR A 64 -15.61 0.32 11.78
N PRO A 65 -15.22 -0.80 11.12
CA PRO A 65 -13.94 -0.88 10.41
C PRO A 65 -13.71 0.22 9.36
N TYR A 66 -14.77 0.79 8.78
CA TYR A 66 -14.64 1.90 7.84
C TYR A 66 -14.30 3.22 8.52
N LEU A 67 -14.71 3.43 9.79
CA LEU A 67 -14.24 4.56 10.58
C LEU A 67 -12.75 4.42 10.89
N ASP A 68 -12.33 3.23 11.31
CA ASP A 68 -10.93 2.92 11.61
C ASP A 68 -10.04 3.13 10.39
N TYR A 69 -10.49 2.65 9.22
CA TYR A 69 -9.82 2.92 7.94
C TYR A 69 -9.68 4.41 7.64
N ARG A 70 -10.74 5.21 7.84
CA ARG A 70 -10.70 6.64 7.53
C ARG A 70 -9.70 7.38 8.41
N GLU A 71 -9.72 7.13 9.72
CA GLU A 71 -8.75 7.72 10.65
C GLU A 71 -7.33 7.27 10.32
N PHE A 72 -7.12 5.95 10.14
CA PHE A 72 -5.80 5.38 9.86
C PHE A 72 -5.22 5.94 8.56
N ASN A 73 -6.03 6.03 7.52
CA ASN A 73 -5.60 6.58 6.23
C ASN A 73 -5.32 8.09 6.30
N ALA A 74 -6.07 8.86 7.08
CA ALA A 74 -5.78 10.29 7.26
C ALA A 74 -4.39 10.55 7.85
N GLN A 75 -3.90 9.63 8.69
CA GLN A 75 -2.61 9.73 9.38
C GLN A 75 -1.53 8.79 8.82
N LEU A 76 -1.74 8.22 7.62
CA LEU A 76 -0.89 7.12 7.10
C LEU A 76 0.60 7.49 6.98
N SER A 77 0.91 8.76 6.69
CA SER A 77 2.29 9.27 6.61
C SER A 77 3.06 9.13 7.93
N ASP A 78 2.34 9.15 9.05
CA ASP A 78 2.92 9.15 10.39
C ASP A 78 2.93 7.73 10.98
N LYS A 79 2.41 6.74 10.25
CA LYS A 79 2.34 5.35 10.71
C LYS A 79 3.66 4.64 10.50
N THR A 80 4.11 3.98 11.56
CA THR A 80 5.24 3.07 11.54
C THR A 80 4.91 1.76 10.83
N LEU A 81 5.93 1.06 10.34
CA LEU A 81 5.77 -0.24 9.70
C LEU A 81 4.97 -1.25 10.55
N PRO A 82 5.23 -1.42 11.88
CA PRO A 82 4.44 -2.32 12.72
C PRO A 82 2.97 -1.92 12.84
N GLN A 83 2.65 -0.62 12.86
CA GLN A 83 1.26 -0.15 12.89
C GLN A 83 0.54 -0.48 11.60
N VAL A 84 1.20 -0.30 10.44
CA VAL A 84 0.62 -0.67 9.15
C VAL A 84 0.45 -2.17 9.01
N GLN A 85 1.45 -2.97 9.38
CA GLN A 85 1.33 -4.44 9.32
C GLN A 85 0.20 -4.95 10.22
N SER A 86 0.06 -4.39 11.43
CA SER A 86 -1.06 -4.71 12.32
C SER A 86 -2.41 -4.37 11.69
N PHE A 87 -2.57 -3.16 11.14
CA PHE A 87 -3.80 -2.75 10.46
C PHE A 87 -4.14 -3.65 9.26
N LEU A 88 -3.16 -3.97 8.42
CA LEU A 88 -3.36 -4.83 7.25
C LEU A 88 -3.74 -6.26 7.64
N LYS A 89 -3.20 -6.77 8.75
CA LYS A 89 -3.53 -8.09 9.29
C LYS A 89 -4.96 -8.10 9.83
N GLU A 90 -5.31 -7.11 10.65
CA GLU A 90 -6.63 -6.99 11.28
C GLU A 90 -7.75 -6.90 10.24
N TYR A 91 -7.56 -6.09 9.20
CA TYR A 91 -8.58 -5.88 8.16
C TYR A 91 -8.28 -6.60 6.85
N SER A 92 -7.57 -7.72 6.90
CA SER A 92 -7.10 -8.45 5.71
C SER A 92 -8.20 -8.90 4.73
N THR A 93 -9.43 -9.08 5.20
CA THR A 93 -10.59 -9.46 4.37
C THR A 93 -11.36 -8.28 3.77
N LEU A 94 -11.04 -7.04 4.18
CA LEU A 94 -11.77 -5.85 3.76
C LEU A 94 -11.10 -5.17 2.56
N PRO A 95 -11.87 -4.74 1.53
CA PRO A 95 -11.29 -4.17 0.30
C PRO A 95 -10.40 -2.93 0.52
N PHE A 96 -10.64 -2.16 1.59
CA PHE A 96 -9.85 -0.98 1.89
C PHE A 96 -8.43 -1.31 2.37
N SER A 97 -8.17 -2.53 2.86
CA SER A 97 -6.82 -2.94 3.30
C SER A 97 -5.82 -2.88 2.16
N THR A 98 -6.22 -3.35 0.97
CA THR A 98 -5.40 -3.19 -0.26
C THR A 98 -5.13 -1.73 -0.60
N ARG A 99 -6.08 -0.81 -0.36
CA ARG A 99 -5.88 0.62 -0.60
C ARG A 99 -4.85 1.21 0.35
N VAL A 100 -4.94 0.89 1.65
CA VAL A 100 -3.96 1.32 2.66
C VAL A 100 -2.58 0.78 2.32
N LYS A 101 -2.48 -0.52 2.00
CA LYS A 101 -1.23 -1.17 1.60
C LYS A 101 -0.59 -0.46 0.41
N ASN A 102 -1.34 -0.23 -0.66
CA ASN A 102 -0.82 0.38 -1.87
C ASN A 102 -0.34 1.81 -1.62
N ARG A 103 -1.10 2.61 -0.86
CA ARG A 103 -0.69 3.96 -0.52
C ARG A 103 0.56 3.98 0.36
N TYR A 104 0.66 3.06 1.32
CA TYR A 104 1.85 2.94 2.14
C TYR A 104 3.09 2.52 1.32
N LEU A 105 2.94 1.56 0.39
CA LEU A 105 4.01 1.18 -0.53
C LEU A 105 4.47 2.34 -1.43
N THR A 106 3.55 3.22 -1.83
CA THR A 106 3.90 4.45 -2.57
C THR A 106 4.74 5.38 -1.71
N ASN A 107 4.38 5.61 -0.44
CA ASN A 107 5.18 6.42 0.47
C ASN A 107 6.58 5.82 0.68
N LEU A 108 6.64 4.51 0.95
CA LEU A 108 7.92 3.82 1.15
C LEU A 108 8.84 3.89 -0.08
N ALA A 109 8.27 3.81 -1.29
CA ALA A 109 9.05 3.94 -2.52
C ALA A 109 9.53 5.37 -2.75
N ALA A 110 8.70 6.38 -2.43
CA ALA A 110 9.10 7.79 -2.53
C ALA A 110 10.23 8.15 -1.54
N ASP A 111 10.30 7.45 -0.40
CA ASP A 111 11.30 7.66 0.65
C ASP A 111 12.49 6.67 0.58
N ASP A 112 12.64 5.92 -0.53
CA ASP A 112 13.68 4.89 -0.73
C ASP A 112 13.75 3.81 0.39
N GLN A 113 12.64 3.58 1.10
CA GLN A 113 12.58 2.63 2.22
C GLN A 113 12.42 1.18 1.74
N TRP A 114 13.37 0.70 0.95
CA TRP A 114 13.27 -0.58 0.22
C TRP A 114 13.16 -1.82 1.11
N ARG A 115 13.81 -1.82 2.29
CA ARG A 115 13.66 -2.92 3.27
C ARG A 115 12.24 -2.98 3.82
N SER A 116 11.68 -1.84 4.21
CA SER A 116 10.29 -1.72 4.68
C SER A 116 9.31 -2.07 3.55
N TYR A 117 9.61 -1.67 2.32
CA TYR A 117 8.80 -1.99 1.14
C TYR A 117 8.65 -3.51 1.00
N LEU A 118 9.76 -4.26 1.05
CA LEU A 118 9.75 -5.71 0.96
C LEU A 118 9.14 -6.39 2.19
N ALA A 119 9.14 -5.74 3.36
CA ALA A 119 8.43 -6.24 4.54
C ALA A 119 6.90 -6.13 4.40
N VAL A 120 6.39 -5.18 3.62
CA VAL A 120 4.96 -5.00 3.32
C VAL A 120 4.53 -5.77 2.08
N GLN A 121 5.41 -5.88 1.09
CA GLN A 121 5.22 -6.61 -0.17
C GLN A 121 6.29 -7.72 -0.29
N PRO A 122 6.14 -8.84 0.44
CA PRO A 122 7.15 -9.91 0.45
C PRO A 122 7.15 -10.77 -0.81
N THR A 123 6.06 -10.74 -1.58
CA THR A 123 5.87 -11.50 -2.82
C THR A 123 5.75 -10.56 -4.01
N GLU A 124 6.00 -11.06 -5.22
CA GLU A 124 5.86 -10.26 -6.42
C GLU A 124 4.39 -9.82 -6.63
N PRO A 125 4.13 -8.51 -6.82
CA PRO A 125 2.79 -8.00 -7.06
C PRO A 125 2.34 -8.22 -8.51
N SER A 126 1.03 -8.24 -8.75
CA SER A 126 0.47 -8.38 -10.11
C SER A 126 0.44 -7.07 -10.91
N SER A 127 0.42 -5.92 -10.22
CA SER A 127 0.37 -4.62 -10.87
C SER A 127 1.74 -4.22 -11.43
N LYS A 128 1.79 -3.78 -12.70
CA LYS A 128 3.06 -3.44 -13.38
C LYS A 128 3.87 -2.36 -12.66
N TRP A 129 3.21 -1.34 -12.10
CA TRP A 129 3.91 -0.30 -11.34
C TRP A 129 4.53 -0.85 -10.05
N GLN A 130 3.81 -1.74 -9.36
CA GLN A 130 4.31 -2.38 -8.14
C GLN A 130 5.43 -3.36 -8.46
N GLN A 131 5.39 -4.03 -9.61
CA GLN A 131 6.47 -4.91 -10.06
C GLN A 131 7.77 -4.14 -10.20
N CYS A 132 7.75 -2.95 -10.82
CA CYS A 132 8.96 -2.14 -10.97
C CYS A 132 9.55 -1.70 -9.62
N ASN A 133 8.74 -1.18 -8.70
CA ASN A 133 9.22 -0.83 -7.36
C ASN A 133 9.67 -2.04 -6.55
N TYR A 134 9.02 -3.19 -6.70
CA TYR A 134 9.42 -4.44 -6.05
C TYR A 134 10.77 -4.93 -6.54
N VAL A 135 11.02 -4.92 -7.85
CA VAL A 135 12.32 -5.31 -8.44
C VAL A 135 13.40 -4.29 -8.06
N LEU A 136 13.08 -2.99 -8.03
CA LEU A 136 14.01 -1.96 -7.56
C LEU A 136 14.36 -2.22 -6.09
N ALA A 137 13.37 -2.46 -5.23
CA ALA A 137 13.59 -2.79 -3.82
C ALA A 137 14.51 -4.01 -3.66
N GLN A 138 14.32 -5.06 -4.46
CA GLN A 138 15.20 -6.23 -4.48
C GLN A 138 16.64 -5.85 -4.85
N SER A 139 16.82 -5.00 -5.86
CA SER A 139 18.14 -4.57 -6.29
C SER A 139 18.90 -3.81 -5.20
N GLN A 140 18.17 -2.97 -4.44
CA GLN A 140 18.72 -2.13 -3.36
C GLN A 140 18.93 -2.90 -2.04
N THR A 141 18.47 -4.15 -1.95
CA THR A 141 18.52 -4.96 -0.71
C THR A 141 19.31 -6.26 -0.87
N GLY A 142 20.29 -6.27 -1.77
CA GLY A 142 21.25 -7.38 -1.91
C GLY A 142 20.81 -8.49 -2.87
N LYS A 143 19.74 -8.30 -3.64
CA LYS A 143 19.27 -9.24 -4.68
C LYS A 143 19.47 -8.70 -6.10
N ALA A 144 20.46 -7.83 -6.30
CA ALA A 144 20.74 -7.13 -7.55
C ALA A 144 20.80 -8.06 -8.78
N THR A 145 21.53 -9.18 -8.72
CA THR A 145 21.66 -10.11 -9.86
C THR A 145 20.31 -10.62 -10.37
N GLN A 146 19.43 -11.04 -9.45
CA GLN A 146 18.10 -11.51 -9.81
C GLN A 146 17.21 -10.35 -10.28
N ALA A 147 17.29 -9.20 -9.60
CA ALA A 147 16.54 -8.01 -9.97
C ALA A 147 16.86 -7.57 -11.40
N TRP A 148 18.13 -7.52 -11.80
CA TRP A 148 18.55 -7.14 -13.15
C TRP A 148 18.14 -8.12 -14.24
N LYS A 149 18.03 -9.42 -13.91
CA LYS A 149 17.43 -10.40 -14.82
C LYS A 149 15.95 -10.07 -15.06
N THR A 150 15.19 -9.83 -13.99
CA THR A 150 13.78 -9.45 -14.09
C THR A 150 13.60 -8.09 -14.77
N THR A 151 14.47 -7.11 -14.53
CA THR A 151 14.44 -5.81 -15.23
C THR A 151 14.62 -5.98 -16.73
N ARG A 152 15.49 -6.90 -17.18
CA ARG A 152 15.63 -7.20 -18.61
C ARG A 152 14.32 -7.73 -19.21
N GLU A 153 13.61 -8.60 -18.51
CA GLU A 153 12.31 -9.12 -18.94
C GLU A 153 11.25 -8.01 -19.00
N ILE A 154 11.26 -7.07 -18.05
CA ILE A 154 10.40 -5.87 -18.07
C ILE A 154 10.77 -4.95 -19.23
N TRP A 155 12.06 -4.77 -19.50
CA TRP A 155 12.63 -3.85 -20.50
C TRP A 155 12.30 -4.26 -21.94
N LEU A 156 12.36 -5.57 -22.25
CA LEU A 156 12.21 -6.11 -23.61
C LEU A 156 10.75 -6.09 -24.08
N THR A 157 10.23 -4.89 -24.30
CA THR A 157 8.89 -4.61 -24.83
C THR A 157 8.91 -3.43 -25.80
N GLY A 158 8.04 -3.50 -26.82
CA GLY A 158 7.83 -2.39 -27.75
C GLY A 158 6.89 -1.29 -27.20
N LYS A 159 6.32 -1.47 -26.00
CA LYS A 159 5.42 -0.48 -25.37
C LYS A 159 6.20 0.45 -24.44
N SER A 160 5.68 1.65 -24.23
CA SER A 160 6.10 2.51 -23.13
C SER A 160 5.83 1.81 -21.80
N LEU A 161 6.80 1.90 -20.89
CA LEU A 161 6.63 1.45 -19.51
C LEU A 161 6.04 2.60 -18.68
N PRO A 162 5.31 2.32 -17.59
CA PRO A 162 4.85 3.37 -16.68
C PRO A 162 6.03 4.12 -16.05
N ASN A 163 5.83 5.40 -15.72
CA ASN A 163 6.87 6.24 -15.08
C ASN A 163 7.38 5.66 -13.74
N SER A 164 6.59 4.83 -13.07
CA SER A 164 7.02 4.09 -11.87
C SER A 164 8.13 3.07 -12.13
N CYS A 165 8.51 2.85 -13.39
CA CYS A 165 9.65 2.03 -13.75
C CYS A 165 10.92 2.86 -14.00
N ASP A 166 10.85 4.19 -14.00
CA ASP A 166 11.98 5.04 -14.39
C ASP A 166 13.17 4.83 -13.44
N ASP A 167 12.95 4.90 -12.12
CA ASP A 167 14.00 4.66 -11.11
C ASP A 167 14.64 3.26 -11.23
N LEU A 168 13.83 2.24 -11.56
CA LEU A 168 14.33 0.88 -11.82
C LEU A 168 15.25 0.85 -13.03
N LEU A 169 14.84 1.51 -14.11
CA LEU A 169 15.59 1.52 -15.37
C LEU A 169 16.86 2.37 -15.27
N GLU A 170 16.82 3.45 -14.50
CA GLU A 170 17.98 4.27 -14.18
C GLU A 170 19.00 3.50 -13.34
N ALA A 171 18.56 2.85 -12.26
CA ALA A 171 19.44 2.01 -11.43
C ALA A 171 20.05 0.85 -12.25
N TRP A 172 19.24 0.21 -13.11
CA TRP A 172 19.72 -0.84 -14.00
C TRP A 172 20.72 -0.33 -15.03
N ALA A 173 20.53 0.89 -15.56
CA ALA A 173 21.50 1.52 -16.45
C ALA A 173 22.80 1.86 -15.75
N ALA A 174 22.73 2.46 -14.56
CA ALA A 174 23.89 2.81 -13.74
C ALA A 174 24.71 1.58 -13.34
N SER A 175 24.07 0.41 -13.21
CA SER A 175 24.75 -0.86 -12.97
C SER A 175 25.55 -1.41 -14.16
N GLY A 176 25.47 -0.79 -15.34
CA GLY A 176 26.10 -1.26 -16.59
C GLY A 176 25.38 -2.43 -17.26
N ASN A 177 24.29 -2.94 -16.69
CA ASN A 177 23.54 -4.08 -17.24
C ASN A 177 22.67 -3.72 -18.45
N ARG A 178 22.35 -2.42 -18.66
CA ARG A 178 21.66 -1.93 -19.85
C ARG A 178 22.67 -1.66 -20.97
N THR A 179 23.02 -2.69 -21.72
CA THR A 179 23.98 -2.60 -22.82
C THR A 179 23.36 -2.01 -24.10
N ASN A 180 24.21 -1.49 -25.01
CA ASN A 180 23.79 -1.05 -26.35
C ASN A 180 23.00 -2.15 -27.11
N ALA A 181 23.38 -3.42 -26.95
CA ALA A 181 22.67 -4.54 -27.56
C ALA A 181 21.22 -4.64 -27.06
N LEU A 182 20.98 -4.47 -25.75
CA LEU A 182 19.64 -4.50 -25.16
C LEU A 182 18.80 -3.27 -25.54
N ILE A 183 19.43 -2.11 -25.72
CA ILE A 183 18.76 -0.92 -26.24
C ILE A 183 18.30 -1.17 -27.67
N LEU A 184 19.19 -1.65 -28.54
CA LEU A 184 18.87 -1.98 -29.93
C LEU A 184 17.77 -3.06 -30.06
N GLN A 185 17.80 -4.08 -29.21
CA GLN A 185 16.73 -5.09 -29.16
C GLN A 185 15.37 -4.46 -28.82
N ARG A 186 15.32 -3.55 -27.83
CA ARG A 186 14.08 -2.83 -27.52
C ARG A 186 13.66 -1.93 -28.68
N MET A 187 14.60 -1.23 -29.31
CA MET A 187 14.32 -0.41 -30.49
C MET A 187 13.69 -1.22 -31.63
N GLN A 188 14.11 -2.46 -31.88
CA GLN A 188 13.48 -3.34 -32.87
C GLN A 188 12.00 -3.64 -32.53
N LEU A 189 11.70 -3.91 -31.26
CA LEU A 189 10.33 -4.15 -30.78
C LEU A 189 9.45 -2.89 -30.91
N VAL A 190 10.03 -1.72 -30.68
CA VAL A 190 9.36 -0.42 -30.80
C VAL A 190 9.13 -0.06 -32.28
N LEU A 191 10.11 -0.32 -33.14
CA LEU A 191 10.03 -0.12 -34.58
C LEU A 191 8.85 -0.89 -35.19
N ALA A 192 8.65 -2.15 -34.80
CA ALA A 192 7.52 -2.97 -35.25
C ALA A 192 6.14 -2.37 -34.90
N ARG A 193 6.10 -1.40 -33.98
CA ARG A 193 4.88 -0.69 -33.54
C ARG A 193 4.76 0.71 -34.11
N GLY A 194 5.76 1.20 -34.83
CA GLY A 194 5.76 2.55 -35.41
C GLY A 194 5.87 3.69 -34.39
N ASP A 195 6.25 3.42 -33.14
CA ASP A 195 6.34 4.44 -32.10
C ASP A 195 7.66 5.23 -32.23
N LYS A 196 7.62 6.27 -33.07
CA LYS A 196 8.75 7.16 -33.35
C LYS A 196 9.23 7.91 -32.09
N GLY A 197 8.32 8.27 -31.18
CA GLY A 197 8.66 9.00 -29.96
C GLY A 197 9.55 8.17 -29.05
N LEU A 198 9.11 6.95 -28.75
CA LEU A 198 9.89 6.01 -27.94
C LEU A 198 11.19 5.59 -28.64
N LEU A 199 11.16 5.40 -29.97
CA LEU A 199 12.37 5.07 -30.73
C LEU A 199 13.42 6.18 -30.64
N THR A 200 12.98 7.44 -30.72
CA THR A 200 13.85 8.62 -30.60
C THR A 200 14.45 8.73 -29.20
N HIS A 201 13.66 8.41 -28.18
CA HIS A 201 14.15 8.39 -26.80
C HIS A 201 15.21 7.30 -26.58
N LEU A 202 15.00 6.09 -27.09
CA LEU A 202 15.95 4.98 -26.95
C LEU A 202 17.25 5.22 -27.73
N ASP A 203 17.16 5.80 -28.93
CA ASP A 203 18.34 6.12 -29.74
C ASP A 203 19.31 7.08 -29.03
N LYS A 204 18.78 8.05 -28.27
CA LYS A 204 19.60 8.96 -27.44
C LYS A 204 20.39 8.25 -26.33
N GLN A 205 20.02 7.01 -25.99
CA GLN A 205 20.71 6.21 -24.97
C GLN A 205 21.84 5.36 -25.54
N LEU A 206 21.96 5.26 -26.87
CA LEU A 206 23.03 4.52 -27.53
C LEU A 206 24.34 5.30 -27.52
N SER A 207 25.45 4.56 -27.46
CA SER A 207 26.81 5.11 -27.54
C SER A 207 27.66 4.37 -28.57
N GLY A 208 28.75 4.98 -29.01
CA GLY A 208 29.70 4.38 -29.94
C GLY A 208 29.07 3.97 -31.28
N SER A 209 29.53 2.86 -31.85
CA SER A 209 29.07 2.37 -33.16
C SER A 209 27.58 1.98 -33.19
N ALA A 210 26.99 1.67 -32.03
CA ALA A 210 25.57 1.30 -31.95
C ALA A 210 24.65 2.46 -32.34
N LYS A 211 25.08 3.71 -32.13
CA LYS A 211 24.31 4.91 -32.47
C LYS A 211 23.94 4.96 -33.96
N ALA A 212 24.88 4.61 -34.84
CA ALA A 212 24.62 4.56 -36.28
C ALA A 212 23.55 3.52 -36.67
N THR A 213 23.44 2.42 -35.92
CA THR A 213 22.37 1.43 -36.11
C THR A 213 21.02 1.98 -35.66
N GLY A 214 20.98 2.69 -34.53
CA GLY A 214 19.76 3.36 -34.04
C GLY A 214 19.22 4.42 -35.02
N ASP A 215 20.10 5.24 -35.58
CA ASP A 215 19.76 6.26 -36.58
C ASP A 215 19.11 5.67 -37.83
N LYS A 216 19.60 4.51 -38.30
CA LYS A 216 18.99 3.78 -39.42
C LYS A 216 17.57 3.31 -39.08
N MET A 217 17.34 2.79 -37.88
CA MET A 217 16.00 2.38 -37.42
C MET A 217 15.03 3.57 -37.37
N LEU A 218 15.48 4.74 -36.91
CA LEU A 218 14.68 5.99 -36.90
C LEU A 218 14.32 6.47 -38.32
N THR A 219 15.24 6.31 -39.26
CA THR A 219 15.00 6.66 -40.67
C THR A 219 13.93 5.76 -41.27
N LEU A 220 14.01 4.45 -41.01
CA LEU A 220 13.05 3.46 -41.50
C LEU A 220 11.62 3.75 -41.02
N VAL A 221 11.42 4.11 -39.74
CA VAL A 221 10.08 4.44 -39.22
C VAL A 221 9.53 5.76 -39.79
N SER A 222 10.41 6.71 -40.11
CA SER A 222 10.03 8.04 -40.62
C SER A 222 9.84 8.07 -42.15
N SER A 223 10.30 7.06 -42.87
CA SER A 223 10.25 6.99 -44.34
C SER A 223 10.15 5.54 -44.81
N PRO A 224 8.98 4.88 -44.65
CA PRO A 224 8.82 3.46 -44.99
C PRO A 224 9.16 3.15 -46.46
N ASN A 225 8.95 4.11 -47.36
CA ASN A 225 9.11 3.97 -48.80
C ASN A 225 10.55 4.16 -49.31
N LYS A 226 11.55 4.37 -48.43
CA LYS A 226 12.95 4.60 -48.82
C LYS A 226 13.90 3.41 -48.59
N VAL A 227 13.39 2.26 -48.14
CA VAL A 227 14.25 1.14 -47.69
C VAL A 227 14.23 -0.06 -48.65
N GLY A 228 13.80 0.18 -49.90
CA GLY A 228 13.79 -0.83 -50.97
C GLY A 228 14.41 -0.35 -52.29
N ALA A 229 15.26 0.68 -52.26
CA ALA A 229 16.00 1.18 -53.43
C ALA A 229 17.50 1.00 -53.23
#